data_AF-A0A519XTI6-F1
#
_entry.id   AF-A0A519XTI6-F1
#
_cell.length_a   1.000
_cell.length_b   1.000
_cell.length_c   1.000
_cell.angle_alpha   90.00
_cell.angle_beta   90.00
_cell.angle_gamma   90.00
#
_symmetry.space_group_name_H-M   'P 1'
#
loop_
_entity.id
_entity.type
_entity.pdbx_description
1 polymer ?
#
loop_
_entity_poly.entity_id
_entity_poly.type
_entity_poly.pdbx_seq_one_letter_code
_entity_poly.pdbx_strand_id
1 'polypeptide(L)'
;MRDVPVANVGQALQGRAAGITVSSNGTAPGQSPTIRIRGSRSLSGSNDPLLVVDGVPFDGSLNDLNPDDITSLEVLKDASSTAIYGARGANGVILITTRRGKSGAPRATYAGYYGMKDIYGRFDLMNGEQYYNYKLEAYRTQSPTFDPSNPSFLTQDERNNYATGKTTDYQSLLFQKGHIQNHTLGVSGGNEQTQYSASLGYYDETGIVPVQRFQRYSLRGTLDQQIGKRVKVGINTLNTFTNANDPNVNVLYQILTTSPLASPIDPTTGLLVLYPNGDNAGSNPLTLYAPNAHLDRSRRLRSFNSIYGQVNIAKGFDYRLNVGLDGRTQADESFYASQTPNNGGG
;
A
#
# COMPACT_ATOMS: atom_id res chain seq x y z
N MET A 1 15.07 7.73 -11.35
CA MET A 1 13.72 7.42 -10.79
C MET A 1 12.96 8.66 -10.31
N ARG A 2 13.59 9.85 -10.25
CA ARG A 2 12.95 11.09 -9.74
C ARG A 2 11.79 11.61 -10.60
N ASP A 3 11.64 11.13 -11.84
CA ASP A 3 10.66 11.66 -12.79
C ASP A 3 9.31 10.93 -12.76
N VAL A 4 9.10 9.96 -11.86
CA VAL A 4 7.79 9.33 -11.67
C VAL A 4 7.34 9.49 -10.22
N PRO A 5 6.23 10.20 -9.96
CA PRO A 5 5.60 10.25 -8.65
C PRO A 5 4.89 8.91 -8.41
N VAL A 6 5.64 7.88 -8.02
CA VAL A 6 5.08 6.61 -7.57
C VAL A 6 5.11 6.51 -6.05
N ALA A 7 4.02 5.99 -5.50
CA ALA A 7 3.87 5.69 -4.08
C ALA A 7 4.93 4.68 -3.58
N ASN A 8 5.37 3.78 -4.47
CA ASN A 8 6.35 2.75 -4.14
C ASN A 8 7.35 2.47 -5.28
N VAL A 9 8.51 1.96 -4.88
CA VAL A 9 9.61 1.61 -5.78
C VAL A 9 9.21 0.48 -6.76
N GLY A 10 8.30 -0.41 -6.34
CA GLY A 10 7.83 -1.52 -7.18
C GLY A 10 6.99 -1.07 -8.38
N GLN A 11 6.12 -0.08 -8.22
CA GLN A 11 5.34 0.53 -9.30
C GLN A 11 6.25 1.25 -10.31
N ALA A 12 7.36 1.84 -9.86
CA ALA A 12 8.35 2.40 -10.78
C ALA A 12 8.98 1.34 -11.70
N LEU A 13 8.96 0.05 -11.34
CA LEU A 13 9.44 -1.03 -12.19
C LEU A 13 8.37 -1.55 -13.17
N GLN A 14 7.10 -1.16 -12.99
CA GLN A 14 6.00 -1.63 -13.82
C GLN A 14 6.19 -1.20 -15.28
N GLY A 15 6.19 -2.17 -16.19
CA GLY A 15 6.33 -1.93 -17.63
C GLY A 15 7.72 -1.48 -18.08
N ARG A 16 8.73 -1.40 -17.18
CA ARG A 16 10.08 -0.91 -17.53
C ARG A 16 11.05 -1.99 -17.98
N ALA A 17 10.75 -3.26 -17.76
CA ALA A 17 11.61 -4.37 -18.14
C ALA A 17 10.79 -5.59 -18.59
N ALA A 18 11.26 -6.24 -19.66
CA ALA A 18 10.62 -7.43 -20.20
C ALA A 18 10.73 -8.62 -19.22
N GLY A 19 9.63 -9.36 -19.09
CA GLY A 19 9.57 -10.53 -18.22
C GLY A 19 9.46 -10.21 -16.72
N ILE A 20 9.21 -8.95 -16.35
CA ILE A 20 8.84 -8.56 -14.99
C ILE A 20 7.36 -8.22 -14.98
N THR A 21 6.61 -8.92 -14.12
CA THR A 21 5.20 -8.63 -13.89
C THR A 21 5.06 -8.01 -12.51
N VAL A 22 4.49 -6.80 -12.46
CA VAL A 22 4.17 -6.10 -11.22
C VAL A 22 2.64 -6.05 -11.12
N SER A 23 2.07 -6.69 -10.12
CA SER A 23 0.62 -6.67 -9.85
C SER A 23 0.33 -5.88 -8.59
N SER A 24 -0.61 -4.94 -8.67
CA SER A 24 -1.12 -4.25 -7.47
C SER A 24 -1.99 -5.21 -6.68
N ASN A 25 -1.82 -5.25 -5.36
CA ASN A 25 -2.56 -6.15 -4.46
C ASN A 25 -3.81 -5.50 -3.86
N GLY A 26 -4.14 -4.27 -4.26
CA GLY A 26 -5.34 -3.58 -3.78
C GLY A 26 -5.32 -2.09 -4.12
N THR A 27 -6.34 -1.40 -3.63
CA THR A 27 -6.54 0.06 -3.77
C THR A 27 -6.19 0.83 -2.50
N ALA A 28 -6.00 0.12 -1.37
CA ALA A 28 -5.60 0.71 -0.10
C ALA A 28 -4.20 1.35 -0.19
N PRO A 29 -3.99 2.53 0.42
CA PRO A 29 -2.68 3.16 0.51
C PRO A 29 -1.61 2.26 1.13
N GLY A 30 -0.36 2.42 0.70
CA GLY A 30 0.78 1.70 1.30
C GLY A 30 0.84 0.20 1.02
N GLN A 31 -0.04 -0.35 0.18
CA GLN A 31 0.03 -1.74 -0.26
C GLN A 31 1.27 -1.99 -1.12
N SER A 32 1.98 -3.09 -0.83
CA SER A 32 3.18 -3.48 -1.58
C SER A 32 2.75 -4.26 -2.83
N PRO A 33 3.25 -3.92 -4.03
CA PRO A 33 2.90 -4.67 -5.22
C PRO A 33 3.63 -6.01 -5.20
N THR A 34 3.00 -7.07 -5.70
CA THR A 34 3.68 -8.34 -5.92
C THR A 34 4.48 -8.25 -7.20
N ILE A 35 5.77 -8.60 -7.11
CA ILE A 35 6.69 -8.63 -8.25
C ILE A 35 7.00 -10.07 -8.58
N ARG A 36 6.86 -10.44 -9.86
CA ARG A 36 7.24 -11.75 -10.38
C ARG A 36 8.23 -11.59 -11.53
N ILE A 37 9.31 -12.35 -11.50
CA ILE A 37 10.34 -12.34 -12.55
C ILE A 37 10.24 -13.65 -13.35
N ARG A 38 9.80 -13.54 -14.60
CA ARG A 38 9.51 -14.65 -15.52
C ARG A 38 8.41 -15.59 -15.02
N GLY A 39 7.34 -15.03 -14.47
CA GLY A 39 6.14 -15.77 -14.04
C GLY A 39 6.31 -16.54 -12.73
N SER A 40 5.38 -17.45 -12.45
CA SER A 40 5.41 -18.32 -11.27
C SER A 40 6.23 -19.58 -11.58
N ARG A 41 7.22 -19.88 -10.74
CA ARG A 41 8.13 -21.05 -10.87
C ARG A 41 7.82 -22.16 -9.87
N SER A 42 7.09 -21.84 -8.81
CA SER A 42 6.72 -22.80 -7.76
C SER A 42 5.20 -22.85 -7.59
N LEU A 43 4.69 -24.07 -7.43
CA LEU A 43 3.28 -24.35 -7.15
C LEU A 43 2.94 -24.18 -5.66
N SER A 44 3.92 -24.42 -4.77
CA SER A 44 3.71 -24.43 -3.30
C SER A 44 4.69 -23.55 -2.52
N GLY A 45 5.76 -23.06 -3.14
CA GLY A 45 6.74 -22.16 -2.53
C GLY A 45 6.51 -20.69 -2.88
N SER A 46 7.19 -19.78 -2.18
CA SER A 46 7.19 -18.36 -2.55
C SER A 46 7.81 -18.16 -3.93
N ASN A 47 7.19 -17.26 -4.69
CA ASN A 47 7.65 -16.82 -6.01
C ASN A 47 8.22 -15.38 -5.95
N ASP A 48 8.39 -14.83 -4.75
CA ASP A 48 8.91 -13.48 -4.58
C ASP A 48 10.42 -13.45 -4.88
N PRO A 49 10.91 -12.38 -5.53
CA PRO A 49 12.33 -12.23 -5.79
C PRO A 49 13.09 -11.85 -4.52
N LEU A 50 14.38 -12.20 -4.48
CA LEU A 50 15.25 -11.75 -3.41
C LEU A 50 15.57 -10.25 -3.58
N LEU A 51 15.31 -9.44 -2.56
CA LEU A 51 15.78 -8.06 -2.52
C LEU A 51 17.18 -8.01 -1.89
N VAL A 52 18.09 -7.26 -2.52
CA VAL A 52 19.45 -7.06 -2.02
C VAL A 52 19.74 -5.58 -2.00
N VAL A 53 19.98 -5.03 -0.81
CA VAL A 53 20.27 -3.60 -0.62
C VAL A 53 21.75 -3.44 -0.29
N ASP A 54 22.47 -2.73 -1.15
CA ASP A 54 23.93 -2.50 -1.02
C ASP A 54 24.76 -3.77 -0.78
N GLY A 55 24.34 -4.88 -1.38
CA GLY A 55 25.02 -6.18 -1.31
C GLY A 55 24.59 -7.08 -0.15
N VAL A 56 23.67 -6.63 0.70
CA VAL A 56 23.13 -7.43 1.80
C VAL A 56 21.68 -7.82 1.48
N PRO A 57 21.27 -9.10 1.64
CA PRO A 57 19.88 -9.51 1.52
C PRO A 57 18.97 -8.70 2.44
N PHE A 58 17.87 -8.19 1.90
CA PHE A 58 16.89 -7.38 2.61
C PHE A 58 15.58 -8.16 2.69
N ASP A 59 15.17 -8.56 3.89
CA ASP A 59 13.98 -9.39 4.11
C ASP A 59 12.70 -8.55 4.20
N GLY A 60 12.65 -7.47 3.42
CA GLY A 60 11.64 -6.44 3.54
C GLY A 60 10.87 -6.18 2.27
N SER A 61 10.00 -5.17 2.34
CA SER A 61 9.26 -4.74 1.18
C SER A 61 9.93 -3.54 0.54
N LEU A 62 9.75 -3.38 -0.76
CA LEU A 62 10.08 -2.14 -1.47
C LEU A 62 9.34 -0.90 -0.88
N ASN A 63 8.23 -1.11 -0.17
CA ASN A 63 7.53 -0.03 0.55
C ASN A 63 8.29 0.43 1.82
N ASP A 64 9.29 -0.32 2.28
CA ASP A 64 10.17 0.10 3.38
C ASP A 64 11.30 1.02 2.89
N LEU A 65 11.40 1.27 1.58
CA LEU A 65 12.47 2.06 0.99
C LEU A 65 11.93 3.37 0.42
N ASN A 66 12.59 4.48 0.75
CA ASN A 66 12.30 5.76 0.11
C ASN A 66 12.88 5.76 -1.32
N PRO A 67 12.05 5.89 -2.38
CA PRO A 67 12.52 5.93 -3.76
C PRO A 67 13.55 7.04 -4.01
N ASP A 68 13.42 8.16 -3.30
CA ASP A 68 14.33 9.29 -3.43
C ASP A 68 15.75 8.95 -2.96
N ASP A 69 15.96 7.88 -2.19
CA ASP A 69 17.28 7.46 -1.71
C ASP A 69 17.96 6.41 -2.61
N ILE A 70 17.26 5.95 -3.65
CA ILE A 70 17.75 4.90 -4.55
C ILE A 70 18.50 5.52 -5.72
N THR A 71 19.73 5.06 -5.92
CA THR A 71 20.57 5.45 -7.08
C THR A 71 20.20 4.60 -8.29
N SER A 72 20.14 3.27 -8.11
CA SER A 72 19.80 2.33 -9.18
C SER A 72 19.05 1.12 -8.65
N LEU A 73 18.21 0.55 -9.54
CA LEU A 73 17.62 -0.77 -9.38
C LEU A 73 18.05 -1.61 -10.57
N GLU A 74 18.64 -2.76 -10.29
CA GLU A 74 19.05 -3.73 -11.29
C GLU A 74 18.34 -5.05 -11.02
N VAL A 75 17.85 -5.70 -12.07
CA VAL A 75 17.10 -6.96 -11.93
C VAL A 75 17.88 -8.08 -12.61
N LEU A 76 18.30 -9.05 -11.80
CA LEU A 76 18.95 -10.26 -12.25
C LEU A 76 17.89 -11.33 -12.50
N LYS A 77 17.71 -11.69 -13.78
CA LYS A 77 16.64 -12.59 -14.26
C LYS A 77 17.15 -13.98 -14.67
N ASP A 78 18.46 -14.11 -14.89
CA ASP A 78 19.09 -15.31 -15.45
C ASP A 78 19.82 -16.10 -14.37
N ALA A 79 19.81 -17.43 -14.50
CA ALA A 79 20.38 -18.33 -13.50
C ALA A 79 21.89 -18.10 -13.28
N SER A 80 22.65 -17.77 -14.34
CA SER A 80 24.07 -17.43 -14.21
C SER A 80 24.31 -16.13 -13.43
N SER A 81 23.42 -15.14 -13.61
CA SER A 81 23.50 -13.87 -12.88
C SER A 81 23.06 -13.99 -11.42
N THR A 82 22.09 -14.86 -11.12
CA THR A 82 21.57 -15.06 -9.76
C THR A 82 22.32 -16.13 -8.97
N ALA A 83 23.18 -16.93 -9.62
CA ALA A 83 23.93 -18.02 -8.99
C ALA A 83 24.73 -17.59 -7.75
N ILE A 84 25.25 -16.35 -7.76
CA ILE A 84 26.00 -15.77 -6.64
C ILE A 84 25.13 -15.64 -5.37
N TYR A 85 23.81 -15.52 -5.52
CA TYR A 85 22.84 -15.42 -4.43
C TYR A 85 22.22 -16.78 -4.04
N GLY A 86 22.66 -17.87 -4.67
CA GLY A 86 22.27 -19.24 -4.36
C GLY A 86 20.77 -19.51 -4.52
N ALA A 87 20.26 -20.43 -3.70
CA ALA A 87 18.86 -20.89 -3.78
C ALA A 87 17.84 -19.76 -3.58
N ARG A 88 18.17 -18.72 -2.80
CA ARG A 88 17.29 -17.54 -2.60
C ARG A 88 17.13 -16.70 -3.87
N GLY A 89 18.11 -16.75 -4.79
CA GLY A 89 18.05 -16.09 -6.09
C GLY A 89 17.31 -16.87 -7.17
N ALA A 90 16.71 -18.02 -6.86
CA ALA A 90 16.03 -18.87 -7.85
C ALA A 90 14.84 -18.19 -8.54
N ASN A 91 14.17 -17.26 -7.84
CA ASN A 91 13.05 -16.48 -8.36
C ASN A 91 13.49 -15.14 -8.99
N GLY A 92 14.80 -14.92 -9.14
CA GLY A 92 15.37 -13.63 -9.54
C GLY A 92 15.80 -12.79 -8.35
N VAL A 93 16.65 -11.79 -8.63
CA VAL A 93 17.21 -10.88 -7.61
C VAL A 93 17.00 -9.44 -8.05
N ILE A 94 16.53 -8.59 -7.14
CA ILE A 94 16.46 -7.14 -7.35
C ILE A 94 17.55 -6.50 -6.49
N LEU A 95 18.57 -5.98 -7.18
CA LEU A 95 19.67 -5.23 -6.58
C LEU A 95 19.28 -3.78 -6.45
N ILE A 96 19.44 -3.26 -5.23
CA ILE A 96 19.08 -1.90 -4.85
C ILE A 96 20.36 -1.21 -4.40
N THR A 97 20.81 -0.24 -5.18
CA THR A 97 21.95 0.59 -4.81
C THR A 97 21.43 1.90 -4.25
N THR A 98 21.81 2.22 -3.02
CA THR A 98 21.36 3.44 -2.36
C THR A 98 22.34 4.60 -2.59
N ARG A 99 21.89 5.85 -2.37
CA ARG A 99 22.72 7.04 -2.58
C ARG A 99 23.81 7.16 -1.54
N ARG A 100 25.08 7.15 -1.94
CA ARG A 100 26.21 7.41 -1.04
C ARG A 100 26.76 8.81 -1.21
N GLY A 101 27.54 9.25 -0.22
CA GLY A 101 28.28 10.52 -0.29
C GLY A 101 29.28 10.52 -1.45
N LYS A 102 29.66 11.71 -1.90
CA LYS A 102 30.74 11.91 -2.88
C LYS A 102 31.71 12.94 -2.34
N SER A 103 32.98 12.84 -2.72
CA SER A 103 33.97 13.87 -2.42
C SER A 103 33.53 15.20 -3.06
N GLY A 104 33.65 16.29 -2.29
CA GLY A 104 33.25 17.62 -2.70
C GLY A 104 32.53 18.40 -1.59
N ALA A 105 32.18 19.64 -1.92
CA ALA A 105 31.45 20.51 -1.02
C ALA A 105 30.13 19.87 -0.56
N PRO A 106 29.72 20.06 0.72
CA PRO A 106 28.44 19.59 1.20
C PRO A 106 27.30 20.11 0.33
N ARG A 107 26.42 19.20 -0.09
CA ARG A 107 25.23 19.48 -0.87
C ARG A 107 23.99 19.11 -0.08
N ALA A 108 23.15 20.11 0.18
CA ALA A 108 21.79 19.90 0.64
C ALA A 108 20.85 19.71 -0.56
N THR A 109 19.88 18.81 -0.43
CA THR A 109 18.85 18.57 -1.44
C THR A 109 17.50 18.47 -0.78
N TYR A 110 16.49 19.07 -1.40
CA TYR A 110 15.09 18.85 -1.10
C TYR A 110 14.41 18.29 -2.35
N ALA A 111 13.56 17.30 -2.16
CA ALA A 111 12.65 16.79 -3.17
C ALA A 111 11.28 16.67 -2.54
N GLY A 112 10.24 17.11 -3.24
CA GLY A 112 8.89 16.90 -2.76
C GLY A 112 7.87 17.02 -3.88
N TYR A 113 6.73 16.41 -3.65
CA TYR A 113 5.58 16.49 -4.54
C TYR A 113 4.29 16.39 -3.74
N TYR A 114 3.22 16.88 -4.35
CA TYR A 114 1.86 16.76 -3.85
C TYR A 114 0.96 16.35 -5.01
N GLY A 115 -0.01 15.47 -4.76
CA GLY A 115 -0.97 15.00 -5.74
C GLY A 115 -2.34 14.74 -5.12
N MET A 116 -3.38 14.88 -5.93
CA MET A 116 -4.73 14.47 -5.59
C MET A 116 -5.03 13.11 -6.20
N LYS A 117 -5.76 12.28 -5.48
CA LYS A 117 -6.17 10.92 -5.89
C LYS A 117 -7.68 10.90 -6.03
N ASP A 118 -8.16 10.52 -7.19
CA ASP A 118 -9.58 10.31 -7.45
C ASP A 118 -9.82 8.86 -7.87
N ILE A 119 -11.07 8.42 -7.78
CA ILE A 119 -11.47 7.11 -8.28
C ILE A 119 -11.31 7.07 -9.81
N TYR A 120 -10.82 5.95 -10.34
CA TYR A 120 -10.62 5.78 -11.79
C TYR A 120 -11.95 5.83 -12.55
N GLY A 121 -13.01 5.27 -11.96
CA GLY A 121 -14.35 5.25 -12.52
C GLY A 121 -15.34 4.75 -11.49
N ARG A 122 -16.61 5.04 -11.75
CA ARG A 122 -17.75 4.52 -10.99
C ARG A 122 -18.36 3.35 -11.74
N PHE A 123 -18.93 2.41 -11.00
CA PHE A 123 -19.79 1.39 -11.58
C PHE A 123 -21.11 2.01 -12.03
N ASP A 124 -21.64 1.55 -13.16
CA ASP A 124 -22.99 1.86 -13.59
C ASP A 124 -23.95 0.96 -12.79
N LEU A 125 -24.64 1.55 -11.82
CA LEU A 125 -25.53 0.85 -10.89
C LEU A 125 -26.97 1.28 -11.14
N MET A 126 -27.89 0.35 -10.89
CA MET A 126 -29.33 0.65 -10.97
C MET A 126 -29.68 1.82 -10.04
N ASN A 127 -30.43 2.78 -10.56
CA ASN A 127 -31.13 3.74 -9.71
C ASN A 127 -32.34 3.09 -9.02
N GLY A 128 -33.00 3.81 -8.12
CA GLY A 128 -34.15 3.29 -7.37
C GLY A 128 -35.28 2.74 -8.24
N GLU A 129 -35.58 3.36 -9.38
CA GLU A 129 -36.65 2.91 -10.30
C GLU A 129 -36.25 1.62 -11.03
N GLN A 130 -35.04 1.57 -11.56
CA GLN A 130 -34.50 0.38 -12.23
C GLN A 130 -34.45 -0.82 -11.26
N TYR A 131 -34.04 -0.57 -10.02
CA TYR A 131 -33.99 -1.59 -8.98
C TYR A 131 -35.38 -2.09 -8.58
N TYR A 132 -36.36 -1.18 -8.45
CA TYR A 132 -37.77 -1.53 -8.22
C TYR A 132 -38.28 -2.47 -9.33
N ASN A 133 -38.11 -2.08 -10.60
CA ASN A 133 -38.57 -2.84 -11.75
C ASN A 133 -37.88 -4.21 -11.83
N TYR A 134 -36.58 -4.26 -11.52
CA TYR A 134 -35.83 -5.51 -11.44
C TYR A 134 -36.40 -6.48 -10.39
N LYS A 135 -36.64 -6.01 -9.15
CA LYS A 135 -37.24 -6.85 -8.10
C LYS A 135 -38.66 -7.29 -8.47
N LEU A 136 -39.46 -6.39 -9.03
CA LEU A 136 -40.82 -6.72 -9.47
C LEU A 136 -40.82 -7.83 -10.52
N GLU A 137 -39.94 -7.76 -11.51
CA GLU A 137 -39.82 -8.77 -12.56
C GLU A 137 -39.31 -10.13 -12.02
N ALA A 138 -38.38 -10.10 -11.06
CA ALA A 138 -37.91 -11.30 -10.38
C ALA A 138 -39.05 -12.03 -9.62
N TYR A 139 -39.95 -11.27 -8.99
CA TYR A 139 -41.14 -11.83 -8.33
C TYR A 139 -42.18 -12.34 -9.33
N ARG A 140 -42.39 -11.62 -10.44
CA ARG A 140 -43.28 -12.08 -11.52
C ARG A 140 -42.81 -13.36 -12.20
N THR A 141 -41.49 -13.58 -12.27
CA THR A 141 -40.93 -14.84 -12.79
C THR A 141 -41.33 -16.04 -11.93
N GLN A 142 -41.43 -15.85 -10.60
CA GLN A 142 -41.88 -16.90 -9.67
C GLN A 142 -43.41 -17.01 -9.60
N SER A 143 -44.11 -15.88 -9.75
CA SER A 143 -45.57 -15.80 -9.74
C SER A 143 -46.04 -14.81 -10.82
N PRO A 144 -46.40 -15.29 -12.03
CA PRO A 144 -46.76 -14.41 -13.16
C PRO A 144 -47.93 -13.47 -12.90
N THR A 145 -48.79 -13.80 -11.92
CA THR A 145 -49.93 -12.99 -11.49
C THR A 145 -49.60 -12.10 -10.28
N PHE A 146 -48.33 -11.89 -9.96
CA PHE A 146 -47.92 -11.06 -8.84
C PHE A 146 -48.45 -9.64 -8.99
N ASP A 147 -49.27 -9.22 -8.02
CA ASP A 147 -49.81 -7.87 -7.96
C ASP A 147 -48.71 -6.90 -7.49
N PRO A 148 -48.27 -5.94 -8.33
CA PRO A 148 -47.25 -4.96 -7.94
C PRO A 148 -47.69 -4.03 -6.80
N SER A 149 -49.00 -3.97 -6.49
CA SER A 149 -49.51 -3.26 -5.32
C SER A 149 -49.19 -3.98 -4.00
N ASN A 150 -48.82 -5.28 -4.06
CA ASN A 150 -48.41 -6.03 -2.90
C ASN A 150 -46.99 -5.59 -2.45
N PRO A 151 -46.86 -5.01 -1.24
CA PRO A 151 -45.61 -4.41 -0.78
C PRO A 151 -44.53 -5.43 -0.37
N SER A 152 -44.83 -6.74 -0.37
CA SER A 152 -44.01 -7.79 0.26
C SER A 152 -42.58 -7.93 -0.27
N PHE A 153 -42.33 -7.51 -1.50
CA PHE A 153 -40.99 -7.61 -2.11
C PHE A 153 -40.05 -6.45 -1.73
N LEU A 154 -40.55 -5.39 -1.08
CA LEU A 154 -39.78 -4.24 -0.63
C LEU A 154 -39.92 -4.06 0.89
N THR A 155 -38.90 -3.53 1.56
CA THR A 155 -39.04 -3.08 2.95
C THR A 155 -39.92 -1.82 3.03
N GLN A 156 -40.40 -1.46 4.22
CA GLN A 156 -41.17 -0.22 4.40
C GLN A 156 -40.35 1.02 4.01
N ASP A 157 -39.06 1.04 4.32
CA ASP A 157 -38.15 2.12 3.97
C ASP A 157 -37.96 2.22 2.45
N GLU A 158 -37.73 1.08 1.77
CA GLU A 158 -37.59 1.04 0.31
C GLU A 158 -38.84 1.57 -0.40
N ARG A 159 -40.05 1.22 0.10
CA ARG A 159 -41.31 1.73 -0.46
C ARG A 159 -41.43 3.24 -0.31
N ASN A 160 -41.08 3.78 0.86
CA ASN A 160 -41.13 5.21 1.12
C ASN A 160 -40.15 5.97 0.22
N ASN A 161 -38.93 5.45 0.06
CA ASN A 161 -37.92 6.04 -0.81
C ASN A 161 -38.36 5.98 -2.29
N TYR A 162 -38.92 4.85 -2.75
CA TYR A 162 -39.47 4.75 -4.11
C TYR A 162 -40.62 5.74 -4.35
N ALA A 163 -41.58 5.83 -3.42
CA ALA A 163 -42.72 6.75 -3.55
C ALA A 163 -42.33 8.23 -3.58
N THR A 164 -41.19 8.58 -2.98
CA THR A 164 -40.65 9.94 -2.96
C THR A 164 -39.59 10.20 -4.04
N GLY A 165 -39.29 9.20 -4.89
CA GLY A 165 -38.25 9.29 -5.92
C GLY A 165 -36.83 9.35 -5.38
N LYS A 166 -36.61 8.96 -4.12
CA LYS A 166 -35.30 8.99 -3.47
C LYS A 166 -34.48 7.76 -3.83
N THR A 167 -33.23 7.99 -4.24
CA THR A 167 -32.24 6.96 -4.55
C THR A 167 -30.93 7.28 -3.82
N THR A 168 -30.31 6.27 -3.23
CA THR A 168 -29.04 6.39 -2.51
C THR A 168 -27.88 6.02 -3.43
N ASP A 169 -26.97 6.96 -3.68
CA ASP A 169 -25.70 6.68 -4.36
C ASP A 169 -24.61 6.34 -3.33
N TYR A 170 -24.46 5.05 -3.04
CA TYR A 170 -23.43 4.56 -2.13
C TYR A 170 -22.00 4.87 -2.59
N GLN A 171 -21.74 4.95 -3.90
CA GLN A 171 -20.40 5.26 -4.40
C GLN A 171 -20.01 6.69 -4.02
N SER A 172 -20.94 7.64 -4.10
CA SER A 172 -20.70 9.02 -3.67
C SER A 172 -20.56 9.18 -2.16
N LEU A 173 -21.22 8.33 -1.36
CA LEU A 173 -21.15 8.39 0.10
C LEU A 173 -19.89 7.72 0.67
N LEU A 174 -19.41 6.67 0.00
CA LEU A 174 -18.31 5.85 0.51
C LEU A 174 -16.95 6.24 -0.05
N PHE A 175 -16.89 6.85 -1.23
CA PHE A 175 -15.65 7.34 -1.80
C PHE A 175 -15.39 8.81 -1.48
N GLN A 176 -14.11 9.14 -1.38
CA GLN A 176 -13.60 10.50 -1.27
C GLN A 176 -12.45 10.73 -2.25
N LYS A 177 -12.11 12.01 -2.42
CA LYS A 177 -10.82 12.38 -3.00
C LYS A 177 -9.74 12.22 -1.94
N GLY A 178 -8.72 11.43 -2.27
CA GLY A 178 -7.52 11.30 -1.47
C GLY A 178 -6.45 12.29 -1.89
N HIS A 179 -5.33 12.26 -1.19
CA HIS A 179 -4.12 13.00 -1.50
C HIS A 179 -2.90 12.13 -1.28
N ILE A 180 -1.82 12.51 -1.94
CA ILE A 180 -0.50 11.90 -1.79
C ILE A 180 0.51 13.04 -1.68
N GLN A 181 1.41 12.94 -0.71
CA GLN A 181 2.51 13.88 -0.56
C GLN A 181 3.79 13.17 -0.13
N ASN A 182 4.91 13.69 -0.58
CA ASN A 182 6.22 13.18 -0.25
C ASN A 182 7.19 14.35 -0.08
N HIS A 183 8.01 14.28 0.95
CA HIS A 183 9.04 15.24 1.25
C HIS A 183 10.31 14.51 1.67
N THR A 184 11.39 14.72 0.93
CA THR A 184 12.71 14.17 1.23
C THR A 184 13.71 15.30 1.37
N LEU A 185 14.34 15.37 2.54
CA LEU A 185 15.48 16.25 2.82
C LEU A 185 16.74 15.39 2.87
N GLY A 186 17.80 15.84 2.23
CA GLY A 186 19.06 15.11 2.19
C GLY A 186 20.25 16.04 2.29
N VAL A 187 21.33 15.55 2.90
CA VAL A 187 22.65 16.16 2.89
C VAL A 187 23.68 15.11 2.51
N SER A 188 24.63 15.48 1.66
CA SER A 188 25.73 14.60 1.27
C SER A 188 26.99 15.40 1.00
N GLY A 189 28.14 14.80 1.21
CA GLY A 189 29.42 15.44 0.95
C GLY A 189 30.57 14.60 1.49
N GLY A 190 31.74 15.21 1.54
CA GLY A 190 32.92 14.56 2.07
C GLY A 190 34.19 14.95 1.34
N ASN A 191 35.27 14.27 1.67
CA ASN A 191 36.54 14.35 0.98
C ASN A 191 36.95 12.96 0.47
N GLU A 192 38.20 12.80 0.05
CA GLU A 192 38.71 11.51 -0.42
C GLU A 192 38.76 10.45 0.68
N GLN A 193 38.87 10.85 1.95
CA GLN A 193 38.95 9.95 3.08
C GLN A 193 37.58 9.60 3.66
N THR A 194 36.67 10.55 3.73
CA THR A 194 35.38 10.39 4.40
C THR A 194 34.28 10.89 3.49
N GLN A 195 33.32 10.02 3.18
CA GLN A 195 32.14 10.35 2.38
C GLN A 195 30.90 10.03 3.19
N TYR A 196 29.97 10.96 3.28
CA TYR A 196 28.75 10.79 4.07
C TYR A 196 27.50 11.19 3.27
N SER A 197 26.38 10.58 3.62
CA SER A 197 25.07 11.04 3.23
C SER A 197 24.07 10.77 4.35
N ALA A 198 23.10 11.66 4.53
CA ALA A 198 21.98 11.46 5.41
C ALA A 198 20.71 11.98 4.74
N SER A 199 19.59 11.32 4.96
CA SER A 199 18.29 11.76 4.46
C SER A 199 17.16 11.45 5.44
N LEU A 200 16.18 12.36 5.41
CA LEU A 200 14.92 12.29 6.12
C LEU A 200 13.80 12.29 5.09
N GLY A 201 12.86 11.36 5.21
CA GLY A 201 11.71 11.23 4.33
C GLY A 201 10.40 11.24 5.12
N TYR A 202 9.40 11.94 4.59
CA TYR A 202 8.01 11.87 5.04
C TYR A 202 7.11 11.61 3.83
N TYR A 203 6.34 10.54 3.91
CA TYR A 203 5.36 10.15 2.91
C TYR A 203 3.99 9.98 3.57
N ASP A 204 2.95 10.50 2.93
CA ASP A 204 1.58 10.46 3.43
C ASP A 204 0.61 10.29 2.26
N GLU A 205 -0.23 9.26 2.34
CA GLU A 205 -1.21 8.92 1.33
C GLU A 205 -2.55 8.58 1.99
N THR A 206 -3.62 9.22 1.56
CA THR A 206 -5.00 8.85 1.93
C THR A 206 -5.65 8.01 0.85
N GLY A 207 -6.53 7.10 1.28
CA GLY A 207 -7.30 6.25 0.39
C GLY A 207 -8.46 7.00 -0.26
N ILE A 208 -8.99 6.38 -1.31
CA ILE A 208 -10.30 6.76 -1.85
C ILE A 208 -11.45 6.37 -0.90
N VAL A 209 -11.18 5.53 0.11
CA VAL A 209 -12.08 5.24 1.22
C VAL A 209 -11.59 6.06 2.43
N PRO A 210 -12.43 6.95 3.01
CA PRO A 210 -12.05 7.91 4.07
C PRO A 210 -11.22 7.41 5.24
N VAL A 211 -11.49 6.19 5.71
CA VAL A 211 -10.80 5.64 6.90
C VAL A 211 -9.36 5.21 6.59
N GLN A 212 -9.03 5.01 5.32
CA GLN A 212 -7.75 4.46 4.92
C GLN A 212 -6.67 5.54 4.80
N ARG A 213 -5.53 5.33 5.45
CA ARG A 213 -4.37 6.21 5.36
C ARG A 213 -3.07 5.45 5.58
N PHE A 214 -2.03 5.80 4.84
CA PHE A 214 -0.68 5.28 5.05
C PHE A 214 0.32 6.42 5.21
N GLN A 215 1.11 6.34 6.27
CA GLN A 215 2.18 7.28 6.57
C GLN A 215 3.50 6.53 6.73
N ARG A 216 4.58 7.10 6.20
CA ARG A 216 5.93 6.55 6.34
C ARG A 216 6.92 7.66 6.63
N TYR A 217 7.67 7.47 7.71
CA TYR A 217 8.81 8.27 8.11
C TYR A 217 10.07 7.45 7.84
N SER A 218 11.03 8.02 7.15
CA SER A 218 12.28 7.34 6.77
C SER A 218 13.46 8.14 7.28
N LEU A 219 14.43 7.47 7.90
CA LEU A 219 15.71 8.02 8.27
C LEU A 219 16.79 7.12 7.69
N ARG A 220 17.67 7.72 6.88
CA ARG A 220 18.77 7.01 6.26
C ARG A 220 20.09 7.72 6.52
N GLY A 221 21.14 6.92 6.69
CA GLY A 221 22.51 7.41 6.82
C GLY A 221 23.51 6.48 6.16
N THR A 222 24.53 7.05 5.53
CA THR A 222 25.71 6.32 5.07
C THR A 222 26.97 7.04 5.45
N LEU A 223 27.99 6.26 5.79
CA LEU A 223 29.34 6.74 6.00
C LEU A 223 30.30 5.77 5.33
N ASP A 224 31.23 6.29 4.55
CA ASP A 224 32.35 5.55 3.99
C ASP A 224 33.64 6.23 4.43
N GLN A 225 34.52 5.47 5.07
CA GLN A 225 35.79 5.92 5.63
C GLN A 225 36.94 5.11 5.04
N GLN A 226 37.86 5.79 4.39
CA GLN A 226 39.17 5.28 4.01
C GLN A 226 40.13 5.48 5.19
N ILE A 227 40.71 4.38 5.67
CA ILE A 227 41.68 4.33 6.77
C ILE A 227 43.04 3.98 6.16
N GLY A 228 43.90 4.98 6.04
CA GLY A 228 45.16 4.85 5.31
C GLY A 228 44.94 4.48 3.83
N LYS A 229 45.91 3.79 3.21
CA LYS A 229 45.83 3.44 1.78
C LYS A 229 45.16 2.09 1.49
N ARG A 230 44.88 1.29 2.53
CA ARG A 230 44.54 -0.14 2.36
C ARG A 230 43.22 -0.56 2.97
N VAL A 231 42.63 0.21 3.88
CA VAL A 231 41.41 -0.20 4.56
C VAL A 231 40.29 0.77 4.24
N LYS A 232 39.12 0.25 3.88
CA LYS A 232 37.89 1.02 3.72
C LYS A 232 36.80 0.40 4.57
N VAL A 233 36.17 1.19 5.42
CA VAL A 233 35.02 0.78 6.22
C VAL A 233 33.82 1.59 5.78
N GLY A 234 32.65 0.98 5.70
CA GLY A 234 31.43 1.72 5.45
C GLY A 234 30.24 1.19 6.23
N ILE A 235 29.32 2.09 6.51
CA ILE A 235 28.08 1.85 7.23
C ILE A 235 26.94 2.39 6.35
N ASN A 236 25.83 1.68 6.33
CA ASN A 236 24.56 2.11 5.76
C ASN A 236 23.44 1.72 6.73
N THR A 237 22.62 2.68 7.11
CA THR A 237 21.48 2.50 8.01
C THR A 237 20.21 3.02 7.32
N LEU A 238 19.17 2.20 7.34
CA LEU A 238 17.86 2.46 6.77
C LEU A 238 16.82 2.19 7.86
N ASN A 239 16.20 3.24 8.36
CA ASN A 239 15.20 3.15 9.41
C ASN A 239 13.88 3.67 8.87
N THR A 240 12.82 2.90 9.09
CA THR A 240 11.48 3.30 8.69
C THR A 240 10.48 3.06 9.80
N PHE A 241 9.61 4.05 9.99
CA PHE A 241 8.43 3.92 10.81
C PHE A 241 7.21 4.12 9.91
N THR A 242 6.32 3.14 9.86
CA THR A 242 5.09 3.20 9.08
C THR A 242 3.89 3.12 10.00
N ASN A 243 2.86 3.90 9.67
CA ASN A 243 1.56 3.86 10.30
C ASN A 243 0.50 3.67 9.20
N ALA A 244 -0.20 2.54 9.23
CA ALA A 244 -1.26 2.21 8.28
C ALA A 244 -2.58 2.11 9.04
N ASN A 245 -3.54 2.96 8.67
CA ASN A 245 -4.90 2.93 9.19
C ASN A 245 -5.81 2.24 8.17
N ASP A 246 -6.61 1.30 8.67
CA ASP A 246 -7.65 0.58 7.94
C ASP A 246 -7.18 -0.09 6.63
N PRO A 247 -6.00 -0.75 6.62
CA PRO A 247 -5.39 -1.23 5.38
C PRO A 247 -6.20 -2.31 4.66
N ASN A 248 -7.17 -2.92 5.35
CA ASN A 248 -7.98 -4.04 4.87
C ASN A 248 -9.46 -3.69 4.62
N VAL A 249 -9.88 -2.45 4.87
CA VAL A 249 -11.28 -2.05 4.66
C VAL A 249 -11.65 -2.20 3.18
N ASN A 250 -12.71 -2.97 2.92
CA ASN A 250 -13.29 -3.17 1.60
C ASN A 250 -14.78 -2.85 1.66
N VAL A 251 -15.18 -1.85 0.87
CA VAL A 251 -16.57 -1.36 0.79
C VAL A 251 -17.24 -1.71 -0.55
N LEU A 252 -16.52 -2.37 -1.47
CA LEU A 252 -16.99 -2.60 -2.83
C LEU A 252 -18.15 -3.58 -2.87
N TYR A 253 -18.08 -4.67 -2.10
CA TYR A 253 -19.16 -5.65 -2.04
C TYR A 253 -20.47 -4.95 -1.64
N GLN A 254 -20.45 -4.19 -0.55
CA GLN A 254 -21.60 -3.47 -0.05
C GLN A 254 -22.11 -2.40 -1.03
N ILE A 255 -21.22 -1.69 -1.72
CA ILE A 255 -21.60 -0.75 -2.80
C ILE A 255 -22.42 -1.45 -3.89
N LEU A 256 -22.01 -2.66 -4.29
CA LEU A 256 -22.62 -3.38 -5.41
C LEU A 256 -23.91 -4.12 -5.03
N THR A 257 -24.07 -4.50 -3.77
CA THR A 257 -25.20 -5.35 -3.34
C THR A 257 -26.23 -4.64 -2.49
N THR A 258 -25.96 -3.43 -1.99
CA THR A 258 -26.94 -2.69 -1.17
C THR A 258 -28.00 -2.06 -2.05
N SER A 259 -29.27 -2.16 -1.63
CA SER A 259 -30.39 -1.59 -2.35
C SER A 259 -30.23 -0.07 -2.48
N PRO A 260 -30.32 0.51 -3.70
CA PRO A 260 -30.31 1.96 -3.87
C PRO A 260 -31.57 2.61 -3.26
N LEU A 261 -32.60 1.83 -2.89
CA LEU A 261 -33.79 2.30 -2.19
C LEU A 261 -33.65 2.19 -0.67
N ALA A 262 -32.57 1.63 -0.13
CA ALA A 262 -32.38 1.55 1.31
C ALA A 262 -31.75 2.85 1.85
N SER A 263 -32.23 3.28 3.02
CA SER A 263 -31.73 4.45 3.74
C SER A 263 -30.51 4.08 4.58
N PRO A 264 -29.29 4.57 4.26
CA PRO A 264 -28.11 4.31 5.09
C PRO A 264 -28.13 5.08 6.42
N ILE A 265 -28.98 6.10 6.52
CA ILE A 265 -29.11 6.99 7.67
C ILE A 265 -30.60 7.03 8.02
N ASP A 266 -30.91 6.83 9.29
CA ASP A 266 -32.25 6.93 9.82
C ASP A 266 -32.72 8.40 9.72
N PRO A 267 -33.82 8.68 9.00
CA PRO A 267 -34.28 10.05 8.77
C PRO A 267 -34.81 10.75 10.03
N THR A 268 -35.11 10.01 11.09
CA THR A 268 -35.65 10.52 12.35
C THR A 268 -34.55 10.81 13.36
N THR A 269 -33.57 9.91 13.49
CA THR A 269 -32.48 10.06 14.46
C THR A 269 -31.22 10.69 13.86
N GLY A 270 -31.06 10.67 12.53
CA GLY A 270 -29.84 11.10 11.84
C GLY A 270 -28.66 10.14 12.03
N LEU A 271 -28.87 9.00 12.68
CA LEU A 271 -27.83 8.00 12.93
C LEU A 271 -27.71 7.01 11.75
N LEU A 272 -26.51 6.45 11.59
CA LEU A 272 -26.25 5.43 10.58
C LEU A 272 -26.97 4.13 10.94
N VAL A 273 -27.68 3.56 9.96
CA VAL A 273 -28.37 2.28 10.10
C VAL A 273 -27.40 1.15 9.73
N LEU A 274 -27.19 0.20 10.63
CA LEU A 274 -26.25 -0.91 10.40
C LEU A 274 -26.75 -1.89 9.32
N TYR A 275 -28.05 -2.18 9.29
CA TYR A 275 -28.68 -3.10 8.32
C TYR A 275 -29.81 -2.40 7.56
N PRO A 276 -29.48 -1.54 6.56
CA PRO A 276 -30.47 -0.70 5.89
C PRO A 276 -31.44 -1.52 5.03
N ASN A 277 -31.03 -2.71 4.56
CA ASN A 277 -31.90 -3.61 3.81
C ASN A 277 -32.80 -4.48 4.71
N GLY A 278 -32.68 -4.38 6.04
CA GLY A 278 -33.34 -5.29 6.99
C GLY A 278 -32.82 -6.73 6.99
N ASP A 279 -31.80 -7.01 6.17
CA ASP A 279 -31.07 -8.29 6.12
C ASP A 279 -29.71 -8.13 6.83
N ASN A 280 -29.45 -9.02 7.78
CA ASN A 280 -28.20 -9.04 8.56
C ASN A 280 -26.98 -9.46 7.71
N ALA A 281 -27.19 -10.01 6.50
CA ALA A 281 -26.12 -10.37 5.58
C ALA A 281 -25.48 -9.16 4.86
N GLY A 282 -26.14 -7.99 4.85
CA GLY A 282 -25.69 -6.79 4.14
C GLY A 282 -25.60 -5.57 5.05
N SER A 283 -24.46 -5.40 5.72
CA SER A 283 -24.21 -4.25 6.59
C SER A 283 -23.86 -2.97 5.82
N ASN A 284 -24.20 -1.82 6.39
CA ASN A 284 -23.88 -0.51 5.86
C ASN A 284 -22.43 -0.13 6.19
N PRO A 285 -21.52 -0.06 5.21
CA PRO A 285 -20.12 0.27 5.45
C PRO A 285 -19.91 1.71 5.94
N LEU A 286 -20.90 2.61 5.77
CA LEU A 286 -20.81 3.98 6.29
C LEU A 286 -20.73 4.01 7.82
N THR A 287 -21.17 2.96 8.50
CA THR A 287 -21.04 2.82 9.97
C THR A 287 -19.57 2.82 10.42
N LEU A 288 -18.64 2.40 9.56
CA LEU A 288 -17.21 2.53 9.82
C LEU A 288 -16.78 3.99 9.96
N TYR A 289 -17.49 4.93 9.33
CA TYR A 289 -17.14 6.35 9.34
C TYR A 289 -17.70 7.06 10.58
N ALA A 290 -18.50 6.38 11.40
CA ALA A 290 -19.00 6.97 12.63
C ALA A 290 -17.84 7.24 13.61
N PRO A 291 -17.88 8.33 14.39
CA PRO A 291 -16.84 8.63 15.36
C PRO A 291 -16.64 7.48 16.36
N ASN A 292 -15.38 7.05 16.55
CA ASN A 292 -15.01 5.94 17.43
C ASN A 292 -15.69 4.60 17.07
N ALA A 293 -16.19 4.44 15.84
CA ALA A 293 -16.76 3.19 15.37
C ALA A 293 -15.74 2.06 15.41
N HIS A 294 -14.52 2.32 14.95
CA HIS A 294 -13.44 1.35 14.94
C HIS A 294 -12.07 2.02 14.95
N LEU A 295 -11.07 1.20 15.24
CA LEU A 295 -9.66 1.47 15.09
C LEU A 295 -9.04 0.20 14.53
N ASP A 296 -8.60 0.19 13.28
CA ASP A 296 -7.71 -0.84 12.75
C ASP A 296 -6.41 -0.15 12.30
N ARG A 297 -5.32 -0.44 13.00
CA ARG A 297 -4.05 0.28 12.81
C ARG A 297 -2.86 -0.65 12.94
N SER A 298 -2.00 -0.63 11.92
CA SER A 298 -0.71 -1.30 11.94
C SER A 298 0.42 -0.28 12.05
N ARG A 299 1.22 -0.39 13.13
CA ARG A 299 2.41 0.41 13.36
C ARG A 299 3.63 -0.47 13.25
N ARG A 300 4.55 -0.13 12.36
CA ARG A 300 5.77 -0.92 12.13
C ARG A 300 7.01 -0.04 12.20
N LEU A 301 7.97 -0.47 13.00
CA LEU A 301 9.33 0.05 13.03
C LEU A 301 10.26 -0.98 12.39
N ARG A 302 11.09 -0.55 11.45
CA ARG A 302 12.14 -1.37 10.85
C ARG A 302 13.46 -0.62 10.88
N SER A 303 14.53 -1.33 11.21
CA SER A 303 15.91 -0.86 11.15
C SER A 303 16.75 -1.88 10.41
N PHE A 304 17.23 -1.51 9.23
CA PHE A 304 18.15 -2.31 8.43
C PHE A 304 19.50 -1.61 8.39
N ASN A 305 20.52 -2.29 8.89
CA ASN A 305 21.87 -1.78 9.03
C ASN A 305 22.83 -2.72 8.33
N SER A 306 23.73 -2.16 7.54
CA SER A 306 24.81 -2.92 6.90
C SER A 306 26.13 -2.23 7.18
N ILE A 307 27.11 -3.03 7.59
CA ILE A 307 28.48 -2.61 7.83
C ILE A 307 29.36 -3.43 6.91
N TYR A 308 30.34 -2.81 6.29
CA TYR A 308 31.34 -3.53 5.52
C TYR A 308 32.75 -3.04 5.82
N GLY A 309 33.70 -3.96 5.71
CA GLY A 309 35.12 -3.68 5.74
C GLY A 309 35.78 -4.27 4.51
N GLN A 310 36.56 -3.48 3.81
CA GLN A 310 37.39 -3.89 2.68
C GLN A 310 38.86 -3.64 3.01
N VAL A 311 39.71 -4.63 2.76
CA VAL A 311 41.16 -4.55 2.97
C VAL A 311 41.87 -4.94 1.69
N ASN A 312 42.70 -4.03 1.17
CA ASN A 312 43.67 -4.33 0.13
C ASN A 312 44.88 -5.02 0.76
N ILE A 313 44.94 -6.34 0.60
CA ILE A 313 45.99 -7.18 1.21
C ILE A 313 47.26 -7.10 0.36
N ALA A 314 47.10 -7.22 -0.96
CA ALA A 314 48.16 -7.10 -1.95
C ALA A 314 47.62 -6.48 -3.25
N LYS A 315 48.50 -6.15 -4.18
CA LYS A 315 48.11 -5.60 -5.49
C LYS A 315 47.21 -6.61 -6.22
N GLY A 316 45.97 -6.21 -6.51
CA GLY A 316 44.97 -7.06 -7.16
C GLY A 316 44.27 -8.07 -6.24
N PHE A 317 44.52 -8.04 -4.93
CA PHE A 317 43.87 -8.92 -3.96
C PHE A 317 43.20 -8.10 -2.84
N ASP A 318 41.88 -8.00 -2.94
CA ASP A 318 41.02 -7.32 -2.00
C ASP A 318 40.13 -8.33 -1.27
N TYR A 319 40.06 -8.20 0.05
CA TYR A 319 39.09 -8.92 0.87
C TYR A 319 37.99 -7.97 1.29
N ARG A 320 36.72 -8.38 1.17
CA ARG A 320 35.56 -7.60 1.65
C ARG A 320 34.65 -8.47 2.49
N LEU A 321 34.38 -8.01 3.71
CA LEU A 321 33.39 -8.57 4.62
C LEU A 321 32.19 -7.62 4.69
N ASN A 322 30.98 -8.15 4.52
CA ASN A 322 29.73 -7.40 4.76
C ASN A 322 28.95 -8.11 5.87
N VAL A 323 28.41 -7.34 6.81
CA VAL A 323 27.55 -7.81 7.91
C VAL A 323 26.27 -6.99 7.87
N GLY A 324 25.13 -7.68 7.86
CA GLY A 324 23.80 -7.08 7.88
C GLY A 324 23.07 -7.38 9.19
N LEU A 325 22.35 -6.40 9.71
CA LEU A 325 21.44 -6.53 10.82
C LEU A 325 20.09 -5.92 10.45
N ASP A 326 19.04 -6.74 10.51
CA ASP A 326 17.66 -6.35 10.21
C ASP A 326 16.81 -6.58 11.46
N GLY A 327 16.21 -5.51 11.97
CA GLY A 327 15.30 -5.53 13.11
C GLY A 327 13.96 -4.99 12.70
N ARG A 328 12.88 -5.69 13.08
CA ARG A 328 11.50 -5.27 12.81
C ARG A 328 10.62 -5.51 14.04
N THR A 329 9.83 -4.50 14.37
CA THR A 329 8.75 -4.60 15.35
C THR A 329 7.47 -4.12 14.71
N GLN A 330 6.39 -4.87 14.88
CA GLN A 330 5.06 -4.52 14.38
C GLN A 330 4.06 -4.65 15.52
N ALA A 331 3.18 -3.66 15.65
CA ALA A 331 2.06 -3.65 16.56
C ALA A 331 0.79 -3.41 15.75
N ASP A 332 -0.11 -4.38 15.78
CA ASP A 332 -1.41 -4.31 15.13
C ASP A 332 -2.47 -4.10 16.22
N GLU A 333 -3.28 -3.07 16.05
CA GLU A 333 -4.30 -2.65 17.00
C GLU A 333 -5.65 -2.69 16.31
N SER A 334 -6.59 -3.43 16.88
CA SER A 334 -7.95 -3.56 16.35
C SER A 334 -8.98 -3.34 17.44
N PHE A 335 -9.95 -2.48 17.20
CA PHE A 335 -11.14 -2.27 18.02
C PHE A 335 -12.33 -2.01 17.10
N TYR A 336 -13.48 -2.61 17.40
CA TYR A 336 -14.73 -2.40 16.68
C TYR A 336 -15.87 -2.24 17.69
N ALA A 337 -16.62 -1.15 17.58
CA ALA A 337 -17.82 -0.93 18.40
C ALA A 337 -18.97 -1.84 17.94
N SER A 338 -20.01 -1.98 18.78
CA SER A 338 -21.16 -2.84 18.51
C SER A 338 -21.94 -2.44 17.24
N GLN A 339 -21.93 -1.17 16.86
CA GLN A 339 -22.60 -0.65 15.67
C GLN A 339 -21.66 -0.58 14.45
N THR A 340 -20.93 -1.67 14.20
CA THR A 340 -20.04 -1.80 13.03
C THR A 340 -20.28 -3.11 12.29
N PRO A 341 -19.90 -3.21 11.00
CA PRO A 341 -20.04 -4.44 10.22
C PRO A 341 -19.36 -5.65 10.85
N ASN A 342 -18.26 -5.42 11.58
CA ASN A 342 -17.41 -6.44 12.16
C ASN A 342 -17.99 -7.06 13.45
N ASN A 343 -18.74 -6.28 14.23
CA ASN A 343 -19.30 -6.70 15.53
C ASN A 343 -20.84 -6.68 15.58
N GLY A 344 -21.48 -6.36 14.46
CA GLY A 344 -22.93 -6.17 14.35
C GLY A 344 -23.79 -7.40 14.59
N GLY A 345 -23.22 -8.61 14.50
CA GLY A 345 -23.93 -9.87 14.73
C GLY A 345 -25.01 -10.15 13.67
N GLY A 346 -24.78 -11.19 12.88
CA GLY A 346 -25.83 -11.93 12.18
C GLY A 346 -25.97 -13.30 12.81
#